data_AF-W0RSP6-F1
#
_entry.id   AF-W0RSP6-F1
#
_cell.length_a   1.000
_cell.length_b   1.000
_cell.length_c   1.000
_cell.angle_alpha   90.00
_cell.angle_beta   90.00
_cell.angle_gamma   90.00
#
_symmetry.space_group_name_H-M   'P 1'
#
loop_
_entity.id
_entity.type
_entity.pdbx_description
1 polymer ?
#
loop_
_entity_poly.entity_id
_entity_poly.type
_entity_poly.pdbx_seq_one_letter_code
_entity_poly.pdbx_strand_id
1 'polypeptide(L)'
;MADDVPAVDVSAAMRRASDWSAMSAADRADLATALRHARVARNAHEEYLASRTVGERLADRIASFGGSWTFILLFFAFLLAWALLNTVLLTRRQAFDPYPYIFLNLMLSMLAALQAPVIMMSQHRQTDRDRVEAQTDYEVNLKAELEIRALHDKLDALREAQWTALVALQHEQIELLRGIVAQRGAAVPNAGD
;
A
#
# COMPACT_ATOMS: atom_id res chain seq x y z
N MET A 1 1.23 6.14 19.33
CA MET A 1 2.18 6.85 18.48
C MET A 1 2.31 6.00 17.24
N ALA A 2 1.41 6.22 16.27
CA ALA A 2 1.38 5.47 15.02
C ALA A 2 2.33 6.20 14.07
N ASP A 3 3.46 5.57 13.76
CA ASP A 3 4.36 6.07 12.73
C ASP A 3 3.68 5.93 11.37
N ASP A 4 3.42 7.09 10.78
CA ASP A 4 2.94 7.28 9.42
C ASP A 4 4.06 6.83 8.48
N VAL A 5 3.96 5.61 7.95
CA VAL A 5 4.87 5.12 6.90
C VAL A 5 4.60 5.99 5.67
N PRO A 6 5.55 6.84 5.22
CA PRO A 6 5.27 7.79 4.17
C PRO A 6 4.97 7.03 2.87
N ALA A 7 3.78 7.27 2.32
CA ALA A 7 3.43 6.84 0.98
C ALA A 7 4.55 7.25 0.03
N VAL A 8 5.08 6.31 -0.75
CA VAL A 8 6.15 6.57 -1.72
C VAL A 8 5.64 7.62 -2.72
N ASP A 9 6.01 8.87 -2.48
CA ASP A 9 5.60 10.00 -3.31
C ASP A 9 6.38 9.93 -4.63
N VAL A 10 5.75 9.31 -5.62
CA VAL A 10 6.25 9.19 -6.99
C VAL A 10 6.56 10.57 -7.58
N SER A 11 5.85 11.63 -7.14
CA SER A 11 6.10 13.00 -7.60
C SER A 11 7.38 13.59 -6.99
N ALA A 12 7.71 13.25 -5.73
CA ALA A 12 8.98 13.60 -5.10
C ALA A 12 10.15 12.81 -5.72
N ALA A 13 9.95 11.52 -6.02
CA ALA A 13 10.93 10.70 -6.73
C ALA A 13 11.19 11.22 -8.16
N MET A 14 10.15 11.68 -8.88
CA MET A 14 10.29 12.31 -10.19
C MET A 14 10.98 13.68 -10.15
N ARG A 15 10.74 14.49 -9.11
CA ARG A 15 11.50 15.75 -8.89
C ARG A 15 12.96 15.50 -8.53
N ARG A 16 13.29 14.38 -7.89
CA ARG A 16 14.67 13.99 -7.60
C ARG A 16 15.39 13.41 -8.83
N ALA A 17 14.64 12.80 -9.75
CA ALA A 17 15.15 12.29 -11.02
C ALA A 17 15.57 13.37 -12.04
N SER A 18 15.11 14.63 -11.90
CA SER A 18 15.57 15.74 -12.76
C SER A 18 17.04 16.12 -12.54
N ASP A 19 17.64 15.66 -11.45
CA ASP A 19 19.06 15.84 -11.09
C ASP A 19 19.88 14.54 -11.28
N TRP A 20 19.60 13.81 -12.37
CA TRP A 20 20.22 12.52 -12.70
C TRP A 20 21.76 12.50 -12.62
N SER A 21 22.41 13.63 -12.93
CA SER A 21 23.86 13.80 -12.88
C SER A 21 24.43 13.98 -11.46
N ALA A 22 23.62 14.30 -10.46
CA ALA A 22 24.03 14.53 -9.08
C ALA A 22 23.79 13.32 -8.15
N MET A 23 23.04 12.30 -8.60
CA MET A 23 22.70 11.12 -7.79
C MET A 23 23.88 10.16 -7.66
N SER A 24 24.13 9.63 -6.46
CA SER A 24 25.16 8.61 -6.23
C SER A 24 24.78 7.27 -6.88
N ALA A 25 25.75 6.37 -7.06
CA ALA A 25 25.47 5.05 -7.67
C ALA A 25 24.43 4.23 -6.88
N ALA A 26 24.36 4.43 -5.56
CA ALA A 26 23.35 3.81 -4.69
C ALA A 26 21.95 4.35 -4.96
N ASP A 27 21.78 5.68 -5.02
CA ASP A 27 20.49 6.32 -5.26
C ASP A 27 19.90 5.94 -6.63
N ARG A 28 20.76 5.71 -7.63
CA ARG A 28 20.34 5.27 -8.97
C ARG A 28 19.85 3.82 -8.97
N ALA A 29 20.44 2.95 -8.14
CA ALA A 29 20.02 1.56 -8.00
C ALA A 29 18.66 1.45 -7.29
N ASP A 30 18.44 2.27 -6.27
CA ASP A 30 17.17 2.34 -5.53
C ASP A 30 16.06 2.89 -6.42
N LEU A 31 16.32 3.96 -7.17
CA LEU A 31 15.38 4.51 -8.14
C LEU A 31 15.05 3.50 -9.26
N ALA A 32 16.05 2.79 -9.79
CA ALA A 32 15.84 1.76 -10.81
C ALA A 32 15.00 0.57 -10.29
N THR A 33 15.10 0.26 -9.01
CA THR A 33 14.32 -0.79 -8.34
C THR A 33 12.88 -0.33 -8.10
N ALA A 34 12.71 0.90 -7.59
CA ALA A 34 11.39 1.52 -7.40
C ALA A 34 10.62 1.66 -8.73
N LEU A 35 11.29 2.11 -9.80
CA LEU A 35 10.69 2.22 -11.13
C LEU A 35 10.33 0.85 -11.74
N ARG A 36 11.10 -0.20 -11.45
CA ARG A 36 10.76 -1.57 -11.85
C ARG A 36 9.51 -2.07 -11.17
N HIS A 37 9.41 -1.91 -9.84
CA HIS A 37 8.22 -2.30 -9.08
C HIS A 37 6.98 -1.52 -9.54
N ALA A 38 7.11 -0.20 -9.75
CA ALA A 38 6.03 0.63 -10.28
C ALA A 38 5.56 0.17 -11.67
N ARG A 39 6.48 -0.26 -12.54
CA ARG A 39 6.15 -0.73 -13.90
C ARG A 39 5.46 -2.10 -13.90
N VAL A 40 5.86 -3.00 -13.01
CA VAL A 40 5.23 -4.33 -12.85
C VAL A 40 3.80 -4.19 -12.32
N ALA A 41 3.59 -3.37 -11.29
CA ALA A 41 2.25 -3.09 -10.76
C ALA A 41 1.32 -2.46 -11.82
N ARG A 42 1.86 -1.56 -12.65
CA ARG A 42 1.09 -0.88 -13.69
C ARG A 42 0.68 -1.79 -14.85
N ASN A 43 1.58 -2.68 -15.29
CA ASN A 43 1.27 -3.65 -16.35
C ASN A 43 0.18 -4.63 -15.92
N ALA A 44 0.24 -5.15 -14.69
CA ALA A 44 -0.79 -6.07 -14.17
C ALA A 44 -2.18 -5.39 -14.08
N HIS A 45 -2.21 -4.11 -13.72
CA HIS A 45 -3.45 -3.33 -13.67
C HIS A 45 -4.02 -3.03 -15.08
N GLU A 46 -3.15 -2.67 -16.04
CA GLU A 46 -3.56 -2.41 -17.43
C GLU A 46 -4.09 -3.69 -18.12
N GLU A 47 -3.49 -4.84 -17.83
CA GLU A 47 -3.91 -6.16 -18.37
C GLU A 47 -5.25 -6.64 -17.77
N TYR A 48 -5.52 -6.31 -16.50
CA TYR A 48 -6.82 -6.54 -15.85
C TYR A 48 -7.93 -5.60 -16.37
N LEU A 49 -7.60 -4.37 -16.76
CA LEU A 49 -8.55 -3.44 -17.36
C LEU A 49 -8.86 -3.78 -18.83
N ALA A 50 -7.87 -4.31 -19.56
CA ALA A 50 -8.00 -4.69 -20.96
C ALA A 50 -8.96 -5.87 -21.19
N SER A 51 -9.11 -6.76 -20.19
CA SER A 51 -10.00 -7.93 -20.27
C SER A 51 -11.46 -7.65 -19.85
N ARG A 52 -11.80 -6.43 -19.43
CA ARG A 52 -13.17 -6.11 -18.98
C ARG A 52 -14.16 -6.01 -20.13
N THR A 53 -15.20 -6.82 -20.04
CA THR A 53 -16.39 -6.77 -20.90
C THR A 53 -17.17 -5.47 -20.69
N VAL A 54 -17.96 -5.07 -21.69
CA VAL A 54 -18.77 -3.83 -21.62
C VAL A 54 -19.78 -3.89 -20.47
N GLY A 55 -20.29 -5.09 -20.14
CA GLY A 55 -21.21 -5.33 -19.02
C GLY A 55 -20.59 -5.05 -17.66
N GLU A 56 -19.33 -5.44 -17.45
CA GLU A 56 -18.62 -5.19 -16.18
C GLU A 56 -18.34 -3.70 -15.96
N ARG A 57 -18.08 -2.94 -17.03
CA ARG A 57 -17.89 -1.48 -16.96
C ARG A 57 -19.20 -0.76 -16.61
N LEU A 58 -20.31 -1.23 -17.15
CA LEU A 58 -21.64 -0.68 -16.83
C LEU A 58 -22.05 -1.03 -15.40
N ALA A 59 -21.82 -2.26 -14.96
CA ALA A 59 -22.09 -2.70 -13.59
C ALA A 59 -21.27 -1.90 -12.57
N ASP A 60 -19.98 -1.63 -12.81
CA ASP A 60 -19.16 -0.80 -11.92
C ASP A 60 -19.65 0.65 -11.82
N ARG A 61 -20.11 1.22 -12.93
CA ARG A 61 -20.73 2.56 -12.92
C ARG A 61 -22.04 2.57 -12.16
N ILE A 62 -22.88 1.54 -12.31
CA ILE A 62 -24.14 1.43 -11.58
C ILE A 62 -23.90 1.20 -10.08
N ALA A 63 -22.93 0.36 -9.71
CA ALA A 63 -22.59 0.10 -8.31
C ALA A 63 -21.99 1.33 -7.61
N SER A 64 -21.07 2.04 -8.26
CA SER A 64 -20.48 3.27 -7.73
C SER A 64 -21.49 4.42 -7.63
N PHE A 65 -22.42 4.51 -8.59
CA PHE A 65 -23.49 5.51 -8.55
C PHE A 65 -24.56 5.19 -7.50
N GLY A 66 -24.95 3.92 -7.37
CA GLY A 66 -25.95 3.46 -6.42
C GLY A 66 -25.54 3.59 -4.94
N GLY A 67 -24.24 3.63 -4.65
CA GLY A 67 -23.69 3.84 -3.30
C GLY A 67 -23.48 5.30 -2.90
N SER A 68 -23.71 6.27 -3.79
CA SER A 68 -23.46 7.68 -3.51
C SER A 68 -24.63 8.35 -2.76
N TRP A 69 -24.31 9.19 -1.78
CA TRP A 69 -25.25 10.08 -1.12
C TRP A 69 -26.02 10.99 -2.10
N THR A 70 -25.38 11.38 -3.21
CA THR A 70 -26.03 12.21 -4.25
C THR A 70 -27.13 11.46 -5.00
N PHE A 71 -26.98 10.15 -5.19
CA PHE A 71 -28.00 9.32 -5.84
C PHE A 71 -29.25 9.20 -4.97
N ILE A 72 -29.06 8.97 -3.67
CA ILE A 72 -30.16 8.90 -2.69
C ILE A 72 -30.98 10.20 -2.73
N LEU A 73 -30.32 11.36 -2.68
CA LEU A 73 -30.98 12.67 -2.72
C LEU A 73 -31.74 12.91 -4.04
N LEU A 74 -31.14 12.58 -5.18
CA LEU A 74 -31.77 12.73 -6.50
C LEU A 74 -32.98 11.80 -6.63
N PHE A 75 -32.87 10.57 -6.15
CA PHE A 75 -33.95 9.59 -6.14
C PHE A 75 -35.14 10.04 -5.29
N PHE A 76 -34.88 10.56 -4.08
CA PHE A 76 -35.92 11.18 -3.26
C PHE A 76 -36.56 12.40 -3.93
N ALA A 77 -35.77 13.27 -4.57
CA ALA A 77 -36.29 14.41 -5.31
C ALA A 77 -37.17 13.98 -6.49
N PHE A 78 -36.78 12.92 -7.21
CA PHE A 78 -37.58 12.33 -8.28
C PHE A 78 -38.91 11.76 -7.77
N LEU A 79 -38.90 11.02 -6.66
CA LEU A 79 -40.10 10.50 -6.01
C LEU A 79 -41.06 11.64 -5.62
N LEU A 80 -40.53 12.70 -4.99
CA LEU A 80 -41.32 13.88 -4.62
C LEU A 80 -41.89 14.59 -5.85
N ALA A 81 -41.08 14.78 -6.90
CA ALA A 81 -41.51 15.39 -8.15
C ALA A 81 -42.61 14.57 -8.84
N TRP A 82 -42.49 13.24 -8.86
CA TRP A 82 -43.49 12.35 -9.44
C TRP A 82 -44.81 12.37 -8.66
N ALA A 83 -44.74 12.38 -7.33
CA ALA A 83 -45.91 12.51 -6.46
C ALA A 83 -46.59 13.88 -6.63
N LEU A 84 -45.81 14.97 -6.70
CA LEU A 84 -46.32 16.33 -6.96
C LEU A 84 -46.97 16.43 -8.35
N LEU A 85 -46.35 15.88 -9.39
CA LEU A 85 -46.89 15.89 -10.75
C LEU A 85 -48.22 15.13 -10.81
N ASN A 86 -48.30 13.94 -10.22
CA ASN A 86 -49.53 13.13 -10.21
C ASN A 86 -50.64 13.76 -9.36
N THR A 87 -50.32 14.37 -8.22
CA THR A 87 -51.31 15.08 -7.39
C THR A 87 -51.87 16.32 -8.10
N VAL A 88 -51.04 17.09 -8.81
CA VAL A 88 -51.50 18.24 -9.62
C VAL A 88 -52.34 17.78 -10.82
N LEU A 89 -51.99 16.66 -11.46
CA LEU A 89 -52.79 16.06 -12.54
C LEU A 89 -54.16 15.55 -12.05
N LEU A 90 -54.19 14.99 -10.84
CA LEU A 90 -55.41 14.52 -10.16
C LEU A 90 -56.37 15.70 -9.89
N THR A 91 -55.87 16.87 -9.52
CA THR A 91 -56.68 18.10 -9.40
C THR A 91 -57.23 18.59 -10.75
N ARG A 92 -56.62 18.22 -11.89
CA ARG A 92 -57.01 18.65 -13.24
C ARG A 92 -57.91 17.67 -14.02
N ARG A 93 -58.43 16.61 -13.37
CA ARG A 93 -59.38 15.57 -13.89
C ARG A 93 -58.80 14.33 -14.54
N GLN A 94 -57.49 14.20 -14.72
CA GLN A 94 -56.89 12.97 -15.27
C GLN A 94 -55.61 12.64 -14.51
N ALA A 95 -55.69 11.74 -13.53
CA ALA A 95 -54.51 11.18 -12.89
C ALA A 95 -54.00 10.00 -13.70
N PHE A 96 -52.72 10.04 -14.03
CA PHE A 96 -52.01 8.95 -14.69
C PHE A 96 -51.73 7.79 -13.70
N ASP A 97 -51.43 8.11 -12.43
CA ASP A 97 -51.24 7.14 -11.34
C ASP A 97 -51.95 7.64 -10.05
N PRO A 98 -53.24 7.31 -9.85
CA PRO A 98 -53.99 7.68 -8.64
C PRO A 98 -53.42 7.01 -7.37
N TYR A 99 -53.64 7.64 -6.21
CA TYR A 99 -53.31 7.03 -4.92
C TYR A 99 -53.99 5.66 -4.81
N PRO A 100 -53.26 4.54 -4.59
CA PRO A 100 -51.98 4.40 -3.87
C PRO A 100 -50.71 4.21 -4.75
N TYR A 101 -50.60 4.85 -5.92
CA TYR A 101 -49.42 4.85 -6.81
C TYR A 101 -48.89 3.46 -7.19
N ILE A 102 -49.75 2.66 -7.82
CA ILE A 102 -49.45 1.25 -8.16
C ILE A 102 -48.26 1.13 -9.12
N PHE A 103 -48.14 2.06 -10.07
CA PHE A 103 -47.08 2.00 -11.08
C PHE A 103 -45.71 2.30 -10.47
N LEU A 104 -45.65 3.32 -9.62
CA LEU A 104 -44.44 3.67 -8.86
C LEU A 104 -44.03 2.54 -7.92
N ASN A 105 -44.98 1.92 -7.23
CA ASN A 105 -44.71 0.80 -6.32
C ASN A 105 -44.16 -0.42 -7.07
N LEU A 106 -44.71 -0.73 -8.25
CA LEU A 106 -44.20 -1.81 -9.11
C LEU A 106 -42.76 -1.55 -9.56
N MET A 107 -42.46 -0.32 -10.02
CA MET A 107 -41.10 0.06 -10.42
C MET A 107 -40.12 -0.02 -9.24
N LEU A 108 -40.51 0.47 -8.06
CA LEU A 108 -39.69 0.40 -6.85
C LEU A 108 -39.41 -1.05 -6.44
N SER A 109 -40.42 -1.91 -6.50
CA SER A 109 -40.27 -3.33 -6.16
C SER A 109 -39.30 -4.04 -7.11
N MET A 110 -39.40 -3.77 -8.41
CA MET A 110 -38.46 -4.31 -9.39
C MET A 110 -37.03 -3.77 -9.19
N LEU A 111 -36.90 -2.48 -8.89
CA LEU A 111 -35.60 -1.85 -8.64
C LEU A 111 -34.92 -2.44 -7.39
N ALA A 112 -35.69 -2.62 -6.31
CA ALA A 112 -35.21 -3.21 -5.07
C ALA A 112 -34.79 -4.68 -5.25
N ALA A 113 -35.55 -5.46 -6.03
CA ALA A 113 -35.21 -6.86 -6.33
C ALA A 113 -33.87 -6.99 -7.07
N LEU A 114 -33.52 -6.03 -7.93
CA LEU A 114 -32.26 -6.02 -8.67
C LEU A 114 -31.08 -5.42 -7.86
N GLN A 115 -31.34 -4.70 -6.77
CA GLN A 115 -30.27 -4.09 -5.97
C GLN A 115 -29.39 -5.12 -5.28
N ALA A 116 -29.96 -6.11 -4.61
CA ALA A 116 -29.17 -7.08 -3.82
C ALA A 116 -28.17 -7.88 -4.69
N PRO A 117 -28.55 -8.42 -5.87
CA PRO A 117 -27.60 -9.09 -6.76
C PRO A 117 -26.52 -8.15 -7.32
N VAL A 118 -26.87 -6.91 -7.70
CA VAL A 118 -25.89 -5.94 -8.24
C VAL A 118 -24.89 -5.54 -7.16
N ILE A 119 -25.36 -5.28 -5.95
CA ILE A 119 -24.50 -5.00 -4.79
C ILE A 119 -23.62 -6.21 -4.50
N MET A 120 -24.18 -7.43 -4.45
CA MET A 120 -23.44 -8.66 -4.20
C MET A 120 -22.37 -8.95 -5.27
N MET A 121 -22.66 -8.70 -6.55
CA MET A 121 -21.69 -8.81 -7.63
C MET A 121 -20.57 -7.77 -7.50
N SER A 122 -20.89 -6.53 -7.10
CA SER A 122 -19.88 -5.50 -6.87
C SER A 122 -19.00 -5.80 -5.65
N GLN A 123 -19.58 -6.38 -4.61
CA GLN A 123 -18.88 -6.81 -3.39
C GLN A 123 -17.95 -8.00 -3.67
N HIS A 124 -18.41 -9.03 -4.39
CA HIS A 124 -17.57 -10.18 -4.77
C HIS A 124 -16.29 -9.71 -5.48
N ARG A 125 -16.42 -8.75 -6.40
CA ARG A 125 -15.27 -8.19 -7.14
C ARG A 125 -14.38 -7.29 -6.30
N GLN A 126 -14.89 -6.64 -5.26
CA GLN A 126 -14.07 -5.92 -4.28
C GLN A 126 -13.27 -6.92 -3.44
N THR A 127 -13.94 -7.92 -2.87
CA THR A 127 -13.30 -8.96 -2.06
C THR A 127 -12.22 -9.74 -2.82
N ASP A 128 -12.44 -10.04 -4.11
CA ASP A 128 -11.41 -10.68 -4.94
C ASP A 128 -10.17 -9.79 -5.11
N ARG A 129 -10.35 -8.47 -5.30
CA ARG A 129 -9.23 -7.52 -5.37
C ARG A 129 -8.52 -7.40 -4.03
N ASP A 130 -9.27 -7.22 -2.95
CA ASP A 130 -8.74 -7.10 -1.59
C ASP A 130 -7.91 -8.34 -1.21
N ARG A 131 -8.34 -9.53 -1.65
CA ARG A 131 -7.60 -10.78 -1.44
C ARG A 131 -6.26 -10.81 -2.17
N VAL A 132 -6.23 -10.36 -3.43
CA VAL A 132 -4.99 -10.32 -4.23
C VAL A 132 -4.02 -9.28 -3.68
N GLU A 133 -4.54 -8.12 -3.27
CA GLU A 133 -3.75 -7.06 -2.62
C GLU A 133 -3.15 -7.57 -1.31
N ALA A 134 -3.95 -8.22 -0.45
CA ALA A 134 -3.47 -8.81 0.79
C ALA A 134 -2.41 -9.91 0.58
N GLN A 135 -2.53 -10.73 -0.47
CA GLN A 135 -1.51 -11.72 -0.81
C GLN A 135 -0.20 -11.06 -1.24
N THR A 136 -0.28 -10.02 -2.07
CA THR A 136 0.88 -9.28 -2.55
C THR A 136 1.60 -8.60 -1.38
N ASP A 137 0.84 -7.95 -0.49
CA ASP A 137 1.38 -7.31 0.71
C ASP A 137 2.07 -8.32 1.64
N TYR A 138 1.48 -9.51 1.80
CA TYR A 138 2.08 -10.58 2.58
C TYR A 138 3.43 -11.03 1.99
N GLU A 139 3.51 -11.24 0.67
CA GLU A 139 4.74 -11.65 0.00
C GLU A 139 5.85 -10.59 0.13
N VAL A 140 5.50 -9.30 -0.04
CA VAL A 140 6.44 -8.19 0.12
C VAL A 140 6.95 -8.13 1.57
N ASN A 141 6.06 -8.24 2.55
CA ASN A 141 6.43 -8.21 3.96
C ASN A 141 7.32 -9.41 4.35
N LEU A 142 7.00 -10.60 3.87
CA LEU A 142 7.83 -11.79 4.09
C LEU A 142 9.23 -11.62 3.49
N LYS A 143 9.30 -11.07 2.27
CA LYS A 143 10.59 -10.79 1.61
C LYS A 143 11.40 -9.76 2.40
N ALA A 144 10.77 -8.69 2.86
CA ALA A 144 11.43 -7.67 3.68
C ALA A 144 11.95 -8.28 5.00
N GLU A 145 11.17 -9.14 5.66
CA GLU A 145 11.60 -9.83 6.87
C GLU A 145 12.83 -10.72 6.63
N LEU A 146 12.86 -11.47 5.52
CA LEU A 146 14.01 -12.28 5.13
C LEU A 146 15.25 -11.44 4.82
N GLU A 147 15.09 -10.32 4.12
CA GLU A 147 16.18 -9.39 3.82
C GLU A 147 16.75 -8.75 5.10
N ILE A 148 15.89 -8.38 6.07
CA ILE A 148 16.31 -7.86 7.37
C ILE A 148 17.10 -8.92 8.15
N ARG A 149 16.63 -10.18 8.19
CA ARG A 149 17.39 -11.28 8.82
C ARG A 149 18.76 -11.47 8.17
N ALA A 150 18.81 -11.50 6.85
CA ALA A 150 20.08 -11.64 6.12
C ALA A 150 21.04 -10.46 6.37
N LEU A 151 20.52 -9.24 6.54
CA LEU A 151 21.33 -8.09 6.96
C LEU A 151 21.83 -8.23 8.40
N HIS A 152 21.00 -8.75 9.31
CA HIS A 152 21.39 -9.02 10.70
C HIS A 152 22.53 -10.03 10.77
N ASP A 153 22.42 -11.15 10.05
CA ASP A 153 23.46 -12.18 9.99
C ASP A 153 24.79 -11.62 9.46
N LYS A 154 24.75 -10.76 8.43
CA LYS A 154 25.95 -10.09 7.91
C LYS A 154 26.54 -9.11 8.92
N LEU A 155 25.70 -8.37 9.65
CA LEU A 155 26.15 -7.43 10.66
C LEU A 155 26.82 -8.16 11.82
N ASP A 156 26.26 -9.28 12.27
CA ASP A 156 26.83 -10.12 13.32
C ASP A 156 28.17 -10.72 12.89
N ALA A 157 28.28 -11.22 11.66
CA ALA A 157 29.53 -11.72 11.11
C ALA A 157 30.61 -10.63 11.03
N LEU A 158 30.26 -9.41 10.59
CA LEU A 158 31.17 -8.26 10.55
C LEU A 158 31.60 -7.85 11.95
N ARG A 159 30.65 -7.78 12.89
CA ARG A 159 30.90 -7.48 14.29
C ARG A 159 31.89 -8.48 14.86
N GLU A 160 31.65 -9.78 14.72
CA GLU A 160 32.52 -10.83 15.25
C GLU A 160 33.94 -10.75 14.68
N ALA A 161 34.08 -10.53 13.37
CA ALA A 161 35.38 -10.30 12.74
C ALA A 161 36.12 -9.09 13.33
N GLN A 162 35.41 -7.97 13.57
CA GLN A 162 35.99 -6.80 14.22
C GLN A 162 36.39 -7.06 15.67
N TRP A 163 35.59 -7.81 16.43
CA TRP A 163 35.93 -8.20 17.80
C TRP A 163 37.20 -9.05 17.85
N THR A 164 37.30 -10.08 16.98
CA THR A 164 38.51 -10.91 16.89
C THR A 164 39.74 -10.08 16.56
N ALA A 165 39.63 -9.15 15.61
CA ALA A 165 40.72 -8.24 15.25
C ALA A 165 41.15 -7.35 16.43
N LEU A 166 40.20 -6.80 17.18
CA LEU A 166 40.47 -5.97 18.35
C LEU A 166 41.20 -6.75 19.46
N VAL A 167 40.78 -7.99 19.71
CA VAL A 167 41.38 -8.88 20.71
C VAL A 167 42.81 -9.26 20.31
N ALA A 168 43.05 -9.55 19.02
CA ALA A 168 44.38 -9.85 18.52
C ALA A 168 45.34 -8.66 18.71
N LEU A 169 44.88 -7.45 18.40
CA LEU A 169 45.67 -6.22 18.54
C LEU A 169 45.97 -5.91 20.02
N GLN A 170 45.02 -6.17 20.93
CA GLN A 170 45.26 -6.07 22.37
C GLN A 170 46.31 -7.07 22.88
N HIS A 171 46.27 -8.32 22.43
CA HIS A 171 47.26 -9.33 22.82
C HIS A 171 48.68 -8.92 22.38
N GLU A 172 48.80 -8.41 21.16
CA GLU A 172 50.08 -7.90 20.65
C GLU A 172 50.61 -6.74 21.50
N GLN A 173 49.76 -5.78 21.87
CA GLN A 173 50.14 -4.67 22.76
C GLN A 173 50.59 -5.15 24.14
N ILE A 174 49.91 -6.14 24.74
CA ILE A 174 50.28 -6.68 26.06
C ILE A 174 51.65 -7.36 26.00
N GLU A 175 51.91 -8.15 24.96
CA GLU A 175 53.21 -8.83 24.79
C GLU A 175 54.35 -7.84 24.56
N LEU A 176 54.14 -6.77 23.78
CA LEU A 176 55.11 -5.69 23.64
C LEU A 176 55.40 -4.99 24.98
N LEU A 177 54.36 -4.67 25.75
CA LEU A 177 54.53 -4.06 27.08
C LEU A 177 55.27 -4.99 28.05
N ARG A 178 54.94 -6.29 28.06
CA ARG A 178 55.65 -7.29 28.86
C ARG A 178 57.13 -7.35 28.48
N GLY A 179 57.44 -7.33 27.19
CA GLY A 179 58.82 -7.29 26.69
C GLY A 179 59.59 -6.05 27.16
N ILE A 180 58.98 -4.86 27.08
CA ILE A 180 59.58 -3.60 27.55
C ILE A 180 59.83 -3.66 29.07
N VAL A 181 58.86 -4.14 29.85
CA VAL A 181 58.99 -4.26 31.32
C VAL A 181 60.11 -5.25 31.69
N ALA A 182 60.20 -6.39 31.00
CA ALA A 182 61.25 -7.38 31.23
C ALA A 182 62.65 -6.82 30.93
N GLN A 183 62.82 -6.10 29.81
CA GLN A 183 64.08 -5.44 29.46
C GLN A 183 64.48 -4.38 30.49
N ARG A 184 63.52 -3.57 30.94
CA ARG A 184 63.78 -2.52 31.95
C ARG A 184 64.10 -3.12 33.32
N GLY A 185 63.47 -4.22 33.72
CA GLY A 185 63.78 -4.95 34.95
C GLY A 185 65.17 -5.60 34.92
N ALA A 186 65.60 -6.11 33.75
CA ALA A 186 66.95 -6.64 33.57
C ALA A 186 68.04 -5.55 33.56
N ALA A 187 67.70 -4.32 33.19
CA ALA A 187 68.63 -3.19 33.07
C ALA A 187 68.83 -2.39 34.37
N VAL A 188 68.15 -2.73 35.48
CA VAL A 188 68.38 -2.14 36.81
C VAL A 188 69.05 -3.19 37.70
N PRO A 189 70.40 -3.22 37.78
CA PRO A 189 71.10 -4.10 38.72
C PRO A 189 70.82 -3.64 40.15
N ASN A 190 70.65 -4.61 41.05
CA ASN A 190 70.46 -4.42 42.48
C ASN A 190 71.55 -3.48 43.06
N ALA A 191 71.23 -2.20 43.25
CA ALA A 191 72.04 -1.26 44.01
C ALA A 191 71.63 -1.40 45.49
N GLY A 192 72.13 -2.44 46.14
CA GLY A 192 71.82 -2.72 47.53
C GLY A 192 72.52 -3.99 48.01
N ASP A 193 73.82 -3.86 48.28
CA ASP A 193 74.61 -4.64 49.25
C ASP A 193 75.44 -3.64 50.07
#